data_AF-A8N9S1-F1
#
_entry.id   AF-A8N9S1-F1
#
_cell.length_a   1.000
_cell.length_b   1.000
_cell.length_c   1.000
_cell.angle_alpha   90.00
_cell.angle_beta   90.00
_cell.angle_gamma   90.00
#
_symmetry.space_group_name_H-M   'P 1'
#
loop_
_entity.id
_entity.type
_entity.pdbx_description
1 polymer ?
#
loop_
_entity_poly.entity_id
_entity_poly.type
_entity_poly.pdbx_seq_one_letter_code
_entity_poly.pdbx_strand_id
1 'polypeptide(L)'
;MRWEVPASADALLASSPDYERAQDWVEKIALALEAKDPDAAADLFSDDAHAFSWMTSIGKHDQCIKNLISTPTHFIWQWETTYVIGVHTPVTVDYSAVLTRDLRNPEENKVSAVQMYGDLSKLMPLIADKPLAWRPNVVTLN
;
A
#
# COMPACT_ATOMS: atom_id res chain seq x y z
N MET A 1 -4.80 16.67 -25.92
CA MET A 1 -5.20 15.29 -26.22
C MET A 1 -5.56 14.66 -24.88
N ARG A 2 -6.87 14.52 -24.60
CA ARG A 2 -7.38 13.98 -23.33
C ARG A 2 -7.58 12.48 -23.57
N TRP A 3 -6.80 11.64 -22.90
CA TRP A 3 -6.97 10.20 -22.99
C TRP A 3 -8.17 9.83 -22.12
N GLU A 4 -9.33 9.65 -22.75
CA GLU A 4 -10.49 9.07 -22.06
C GLU A 4 -10.29 7.56 -22.01
N VAL A 5 -10.03 7.03 -20.82
CA VAL A 5 -10.10 5.59 -20.57
C VAL A 5 -11.59 5.23 -20.65
N PRO A 6 -12.02 4.35 -21.57
CA PRO A 6 -13.42 4.01 -21.70
C PRO A 6 -13.89 3.27 -20.44
N ALA A 7 -15.00 3.73 -19.86
CA ALA A 7 -15.63 3.18 -18.64
C ALA A 7 -15.90 1.66 -18.68
N SER A 8 -15.80 1.01 -19.84
CA SER A 8 -15.90 -0.44 -20.00
C SER A 8 -14.63 -1.22 -19.64
N ALA A 9 -13.44 -0.60 -19.68
CA ALA A 9 -12.19 -1.23 -19.29
C ALA A 9 -12.09 -1.38 -17.76
N ASP A 10 -12.55 -0.37 -17.01
CA ASP A 10 -12.61 -0.41 -15.54
C ASP A 10 -13.58 -1.49 -15.04
N ALA A 11 -14.73 -1.66 -15.71
CA ALA A 11 -15.71 -2.69 -15.35
C ALA A 11 -15.26 -4.14 -15.70
N LEU A 12 -14.50 -4.31 -16.79
CA LEU A 12 -13.91 -5.61 -17.17
C LEU A 12 -12.73 -5.99 -16.26
N LEU A 13 -11.98 -5.02 -15.74
CA LEU A 13 -10.90 -5.27 -14.78
C LEU A 13 -11.44 -5.57 -13.39
N ALA A 14 -12.48 -4.86 -12.92
CA ALA A 14 -13.08 -5.03 -11.59
C ALA A 14 -13.70 -6.41 -11.32
N SER A 15 -13.91 -7.25 -12.35
CA SER A 15 -14.43 -8.62 -12.24
C SER A 15 -13.43 -9.68 -12.73
N SER A 16 -12.18 -9.29 -12.95
CA SER A 16 -11.13 -10.22 -13.33
C SER A 16 -10.57 -10.94 -12.09
N PRO A 17 -10.12 -12.21 -12.22
CA PRO A 17 -9.41 -12.92 -11.15
C PRO A 17 -8.16 -12.17 -10.65
N ASP A 18 -7.64 -11.24 -11.45
CA ASP A 18 -6.52 -10.38 -11.10
C ASP A 18 -6.91 -9.22 -10.18
N TYR A 19 -8.15 -8.75 -10.24
CA TYR A 19 -8.67 -7.70 -9.37
C TYR A 19 -9.11 -8.26 -8.02
N GLU A 20 -9.85 -9.38 -8.00
CA GLU A 20 -10.22 -10.07 -6.74
C GLU A 20 -8.97 -10.39 -5.92
N ARG A 21 -7.93 -10.89 -6.59
CA ARG A 21 -6.63 -11.15 -5.97
C ARG A 21 -5.94 -9.90 -5.45
N ALA A 22 -5.95 -8.81 -6.22
CA ALA A 22 -5.37 -7.55 -5.77
C ALA A 22 -6.12 -7.02 -4.54
N GLN A 23 -7.44 -7.24 -4.47
CA GLN A 23 -8.25 -6.88 -3.32
C GLN A 23 -7.88 -7.72 -2.09
N ASP A 24 -7.79 -9.04 -2.22
CA ASP A 24 -7.36 -9.94 -1.12
C ASP A 24 -5.98 -9.53 -0.56
N TRP A 25 -5.04 -9.18 -1.44
CA TRP A 25 -3.71 -8.72 -1.03
C TRP A 25 -3.76 -7.39 -0.30
N VAL A 26 -4.51 -6.41 -0.81
CA VAL A 26 -4.66 -5.10 -0.14
C VAL A 26 -5.33 -5.27 1.23
N GLU A 27 -6.36 -6.11 1.33
CA GLU A 27 -7.04 -6.37 2.60
C GLU A 27 -6.11 -7.02 3.62
N LYS A 28 -5.34 -8.05 3.22
CA LYS A 28 -4.34 -8.67 4.09
C LYS A 28 -3.26 -7.68 4.55
N ILE A 29 -2.73 -6.86 3.64
CA ILE A 29 -1.74 -5.83 3.99
C ILE A 29 -2.36 -4.80 4.96
N ALA A 30 -3.57 -4.31 4.68
CA ALA A 30 -4.24 -3.35 5.53
C ALA A 30 -4.50 -3.90 6.95
N LEU A 31 -4.92 -5.17 7.06
CA LEU A 31 -5.11 -5.85 8.35
C LEU A 31 -3.79 -6.04 9.11
N ALA A 32 -2.71 -6.43 8.43
CA ALA A 32 -1.38 -6.54 9.02
C ALA A 32 -0.88 -5.19 9.57
N LEU A 33 -1.16 -4.10 8.83
CA LEU A 33 -0.84 -2.73 9.26
C LEU A 33 -1.66 -2.30 10.49
N GLU A 34 -2.97 -2.57 10.50
CA GLU A 34 -3.85 -2.25 11.63
C GLU A 34 -3.45 -3.03 12.88
N ALA A 35 -3.17 -4.33 12.73
CA ALA A 35 -2.72 -5.22 13.81
C ALA A 35 -1.29 -4.91 14.29
N LYS A 36 -0.52 -4.10 13.55
CA LYS A 36 0.93 -3.88 13.75
C LYS A 36 1.72 -5.19 13.74
N ASP A 37 1.27 -6.14 12.93
CA ASP A 37 1.85 -7.46 12.78
C ASP A 37 2.32 -7.63 11.32
N PRO A 38 3.57 -7.27 11.00
CA PRO A 38 4.07 -7.40 9.63
C PRO A 38 4.15 -8.86 9.17
N ASP A 39 4.25 -9.82 10.09
CA ASP A 39 4.34 -11.24 9.76
C ASP A 39 3.01 -11.78 9.21
N ALA A 40 1.88 -11.12 9.55
CA ALA A 40 0.55 -11.46 9.06
C ALA A 40 0.37 -11.27 7.54
N ALA A 41 1.27 -10.52 6.88
CA ALA A 41 1.30 -10.34 5.43
C ALA A 41 2.57 -10.90 4.77
N ALA A 42 3.45 -11.56 5.53
CA ALA A 42 4.72 -12.05 5.00
C ALA A 42 4.54 -13.11 3.91
N ASP A 43 3.47 -13.91 3.97
CA ASP A 43 3.12 -14.93 2.97
C ASP A 43 2.82 -14.34 1.57
N LEU A 44 2.53 -13.04 1.50
CA LEU A 44 2.28 -12.33 0.25
C LEU A 44 3.55 -12.01 -0.52
N PHE A 45 4.72 -12.02 0.14
CA PHE A 45 5.96 -11.54 -0.44
C PHE A 45 6.87 -12.71 -0.84
N SER A 46 7.62 -12.54 -1.93
CA SER A 46 8.72 -13.44 -2.25
C SER A 46 9.84 -13.29 -1.23
N ASP A 47 10.64 -14.35 -1.06
CA ASP A 47 11.77 -14.40 -0.11
C ASP A 47 12.89 -13.40 -0.45
N ASP A 48 12.79 -12.73 -1.60
CA ASP A 48 13.70 -11.66 -2.03
C ASP A 48 12.95 -10.35 -2.31
N ALA A 49 11.73 -10.24 -1.81
CA ALA A 49 10.90 -9.07 -2.05
C ALA A 49 11.56 -7.82 -1.47
N HIS A 50 11.47 -6.73 -2.23
CA HIS A 50 11.98 -5.44 -1.83
C HIS A 50 10.84 -4.46 -1.57
N ALA A 51 10.70 -4.04 -0.32
CA ALA A 51 9.75 -2.99 0.03
C ALA A 51 10.46 -1.64 0.14
N PHE A 52 9.96 -0.63 -0.58
CA PHE A 52 10.23 0.78 -0.35
C PHE A 52 8.96 1.43 0.19
N SER A 53 8.86 1.50 1.52
CA SER A 53 7.66 1.95 2.22
C SER A 53 7.96 3.03 3.25
N TRP A 54 7.01 3.94 3.41
CA TRP A 54 6.95 4.95 4.47
C TRP A 54 5.80 4.60 5.42
N MET A 55 5.88 3.46 6.09
CA MET A 55 4.86 3.07 7.08
C MET A 55 5.06 3.87 8.36
N THR A 56 4.11 4.76 8.62
CA THR A 56 4.08 5.57 9.84
C THR A 56 3.11 4.93 10.84
N SER A 57 3.62 4.28 11.89
CA SER A 57 2.81 3.77 13.02
C SER A 57 2.40 4.91 13.97
N ILE A 58 1.81 5.96 13.41
CA ILE A 58 1.65 7.24 14.08
C ILE A 58 0.20 7.45 14.51
N GLY A 59 -0.03 7.48 15.82
CA GLY A 59 -1.32 7.83 16.38
C GLY A 59 -2.44 6.85 16.03
N LYS A 60 -3.68 7.29 16.28
CA LYS A 60 -4.86 6.62 15.73
C LYS A 60 -5.02 7.05 14.29
N HIS A 61 -5.40 6.12 13.43
CA HIS A 61 -5.64 6.44 12.03
C HIS A 61 -6.85 5.68 11.50
N ASP A 62 -7.46 6.23 10.47
CA ASP A 62 -8.53 5.60 9.69
C ASP A 62 -8.09 5.57 8.22
N GLN A 63 -8.35 4.46 7.53
CA GLN A 63 -7.93 4.24 6.15
C GLN A 63 -9.14 4.02 5.24
N CYS A 64 -9.14 4.70 4.09
CA CYS A 64 -10.18 4.55 3.08
C CYS A 64 -9.57 4.26 1.72
N ILE A 65 -9.88 3.09 1.15
CA ILE A 65 -9.43 2.72 -0.20
C ILE A 65 -10.18 3.61 -1.21
N LYS A 66 -9.41 4.34 -2.01
CA LYS A 66 -9.93 5.23 -3.06
C LYS A 66 -10.01 4.54 -4.41
N ASN A 67 -8.98 3.76 -4.74
CA ASN A 67 -8.88 3.10 -6.02
C ASN A 67 -7.98 1.87 -5.94
N LEU A 68 -8.31 0.87 -6.75
CA LEU A 68 -7.51 -0.33 -6.95
C LEU A 68 -7.45 -0.62 -8.44
N ILE A 69 -6.25 -0.63 -8.99
CA ILE A 69 -6.02 -0.93 -10.42
C ILE A 69 -5.16 -2.18 -10.48
N SER A 70 -5.61 -3.21 -11.20
CA SER A 70 -4.83 -4.43 -11.41
C SER A 70 -4.40 -4.53 -12.86
N THR A 71 -3.14 -4.91 -13.06
CA THR A 71 -2.55 -5.21 -14.36
C THR A 71 -1.83 -6.57 -14.27
N PRO A 72 -1.46 -7.20 -15.40
CA PRO A 72 -0.80 -8.50 -15.36
C PRO A 72 0.50 -8.54 -14.55
N THR A 73 1.18 -7.40 -14.39
CA THR A 73 2.52 -7.31 -13.77
C THR A 73 2.53 -6.53 -12.46
N HIS A 74 1.54 -5.66 -12.24
CA HIS A 74 1.47 -4.78 -11.08
C HIS A 74 0.03 -4.56 -10.65
N PHE A 75 -0.17 -4.21 -9.38
CA PHE A 75 -1.37 -3.52 -8.96
C PHE A 75 -1.02 -2.20 -8.28
N ILE A 76 -1.92 -1.24 -8.45
CA ILE A 76 -1.82 0.09 -7.89
C ILE A 76 -2.93 0.21 -6.85
N TRP A 77 -2.53 0.43 -5.60
CA TRP A 77 -3.42 0.67 -4.50
C TRP A 77 -3.36 2.15 -4.13
N GLN A 78 -4.50 2.84 -4.15
CA GLN A 78 -4.61 4.23 -3.71
C GLN A 78 -5.57 4.30 -2.52
N TRP A 79 -5.13 4.94 -1.44
CA TRP A 79 -5.93 5.10 -0.25
C TRP A 79 -5.65 6.42 0.42
N GLU A 80 -6.58 6.83 1.24
CA GLU A 80 -6.44 7.96 2.13
C GLU A 80 -6.26 7.45 3.55
N THR A 81 -5.33 8.05 4.30
CA THR A 81 -5.20 7.81 5.74
C THR A 81 -5.38 9.11 6.50
N THR A 82 -6.31 9.14 7.43
CA THR A 82 -6.51 10.28 8.34
C THR A 82 -5.88 9.96 9.70
N TYR A 83 -4.85 10.71 10.06
CA TYR A 83 -4.10 10.57 11.31
C TYR A 83 -4.62 11.52 12.39
N VAL A 84 -4.87 10.99 13.58
CA VAL A 84 -5.16 11.76 14.79
C VAL A 84 -3.95 11.69 15.73
N ILE A 85 -3.23 12.81 15.81
CA ILE A 85 -1.97 12.91 16.57
C ILE A 85 -2.18 13.83 17.78
N GLY A 86 -2.34 13.24 18.96
CA GLY A 86 -2.52 14.01 20.20
C GLY A 86 -3.77 14.89 20.15
N VAL A 87 -3.61 16.20 20.40
CA VAL A 87 -4.68 17.20 20.38
C VAL A 87 -4.75 18.01 19.07
N HIS A 88 -3.92 17.65 18.08
CA HIS A 88 -3.89 18.36 16.81
C HIS A 88 -5.10 18.03 15.94
N THR A 89 -5.44 18.95 15.03
CA THR A 89 -6.39 18.71 13.95
C THR A 89 -5.99 17.43 13.19
N PRO A 90 -6.95 16.54 12.85
CA PRO A 90 -6.67 15.38 12.02
C PRO A 90 -5.95 15.78 10.73
N VAL A 91 -4.92 15.02 10.37
CA VAL A 91 -4.16 15.23 9.13
C VAL A 91 -4.44 14.07 8.19
N THR A 92 -4.99 14.40 7.05
CA THR A 92 -5.28 13.45 5.97
C THR A 92 -4.14 13.43 4.97
N VAL A 93 -3.67 12.23 4.64
CA VAL A 93 -2.62 11.97 3.65
C VAL A 93 -3.17 11.04 2.58
N ASP A 94 -3.00 11.44 1.33
CA ASP A 94 -3.22 10.59 0.16
C ASP A 94 -1.98 9.76 -0.11
N TYR A 95 -2.17 8.43 -0.14
CA TYR A 95 -1.14 7.47 -0.45
C TYR A 95 -1.44 6.73 -1.74
N SER A 96 -0.36 6.32 -2.40
CA SER A 96 -0.41 5.32 -3.46
C SER A 96 0.72 4.31 -3.27
N ALA A 97 0.45 3.06 -3.61
CA ALA A 97 1.43 1.99 -3.65
C ALA A 97 1.39 1.31 -5.00
N VAL A 98 2.56 1.00 -5.54
CA VAL A 98 2.72 0.10 -6.69
C VAL A 98 3.32 -1.19 -6.15
N LEU A 99 2.61 -2.28 -6.35
CA LEU A 99 3.04 -3.61 -5.94
C LEU A 99 3.32 -4.45 -7.19
N THR A 100 4.56 -4.89 -7.33
CA THR A 100 5.05 -5.68 -8.46
C THR A 100 4.87 -7.15 -8.16
N ARG A 101 4.23 -7.88 -9.07
CA ARG A 101 4.07 -9.34 -8.97
C ARG A 101 5.41 -10.02 -9.21
N ASP A 102 5.65 -11.13 -8.53
CA ASP A 102 6.77 -12.01 -8.87
C ASP A 102 6.39 -12.87 -10.08
N LEU A 103 6.99 -12.53 -11.23
CA LEU A 103 6.75 -13.26 -12.48
C LEU A 103 7.72 -14.42 -12.69
N ARG A 104 8.70 -14.62 -11.78
CA ARG A 104 9.67 -15.71 -11.88
C ARG A 104 9.04 -17.04 -11.44
N ASN A 105 8.20 -16.98 -10.41
CA ASN A 105 7.43 -18.11 -9.87
C ASN A 105 5.92 -17.75 -9.88
N PRO A 106 5.26 -17.70 -11.04
CA PRO A 106 3.89 -17.21 -11.17
C PRO A 106 2.87 -18.09 -10.42
N GLU A 107 3.18 -19.39 -10.23
CA GLU A 107 2.39 -20.31 -9.40
C GLU A 107 2.41 -19.98 -7.91
N GLU A 108 3.46 -19.34 -7.38
CA GLU A 108 3.51 -18.96 -5.96
C GLU A 108 2.62 -17.75 -5.65
N ASN A 109 2.30 -16.96 -6.68
CA ASN A 109 1.42 -15.82 -6.57
C ASN A 109 1.84 -14.86 -5.45
N LYS A 110 3.06 -14.31 -5.57
CA LYS A 110 3.68 -13.42 -4.59
C LYS A 110 4.00 -12.04 -5.16
N VAL A 111 4.30 -11.11 -4.27
CA VAL A 111 4.76 -9.74 -4.55
C VAL A 111 6.28 -9.71 -4.42
N SER A 112 6.98 -9.25 -5.46
CA SER A 112 8.44 -9.10 -5.47
C SER A 112 8.90 -7.69 -5.11
N ALA A 113 8.03 -6.69 -5.24
CA ALA A 113 8.37 -5.34 -4.81
C ALA A 113 7.14 -4.52 -4.40
N VAL A 114 7.35 -3.58 -3.49
CA VAL A 114 6.37 -2.56 -3.10
C VAL A 114 7.03 -1.20 -3.14
N GLN A 115 6.39 -0.22 -3.77
CA GLN A 115 6.82 1.18 -3.77
C GLN A 115 5.66 2.06 -3.32
N MET A 116 5.82 2.73 -2.17
CA MET A 116 4.81 3.63 -1.62
C MET A 116 5.18 5.10 -1.80
N TYR A 117 4.16 5.91 -2.09
CA TYR A 117 4.24 7.35 -2.28
C TYR A 117 3.14 8.01 -1.45
N GLY A 118 3.46 9.17 -0.87
CA GLY A 118 2.49 10.01 -0.16
C GLY A 118 3.11 11.37 0.17
N ASP A 119 2.28 12.42 0.19
CA ASP A 119 2.73 13.75 0.60
C ASP A 119 2.70 13.87 2.12
N LEU A 120 3.86 13.66 2.74
CA LEU A 120 4.03 13.75 4.18
C LEU A 120 4.31 15.17 4.68
N SER A 121 4.30 16.20 3.82
CA SER A 121 4.70 17.57 4.20
C SER A 121 3.91 18.13 5.38
N LYS A 122 2.62 17.78 5.50
CA LYS A 122 1.74 18.18 6.62
C LYS A 122 1.91 17.30 7.85
N LEU A 123 2.36 16.06 7.67
CA LEU A 123 2.55 15.08 8.75
C LEU A 123 3.91 15.27 9.43
N MET A 124 4.98 15.47 8.65
CA MET A 124 6.37 15.55 9.10
C MET A 124 6.59 16.53 10.27
N PRO A 125 6.06 17.77 10.26
CA PRO A 125 6.24 18.70 11.39
C PRO A 125 5.62 18.22 12.70
N LEU A 126 4.58 17.38 12.64
CA LEU A 126 3.87 16.88 13.83
C LEU A 126 4.56 15.66 14.47
N ILE A 127 5.50 15.06 13.74
CA ILE A 127 6.13 13.79 14.09
C ILE A 127 7.66 13.89 14.14
N ALA A 128 8.24 15.04 13.77
CA ALA A 128 9.68 15.27 13.70
C ALA A 128 10.40 14.97 15.02
N ASP A 129 9.75 15.27 16.15
CA ASP A 129 10.30 15.06 17.50
C ASP A 129 9.90 13.69 18.10
N LYS A 130 9.04 12.94 17.41
CA LYS A 130 8.71 11.58 17.83
C LYS A 130 9.78 10.63 17.31
N PRO A 131 10.20 9.63 18.10
CA PRO A 131 11.09 8.60 17.59
C PRO A 131 10.44 8.00 16.34
N LEU A 132 11.01 8.31 15.18
CA LEU A 132 10.66 7.75 13.88
C LEU A 132 11.00 6.26 13.96
N ALA A 133 10.07 5.47 14.50
CA ALA A 133 10.02 4.06 14.22
C ALA A 133 9.76 3.97 12.71
N TRP A 134 10.84 3.75 11.97
CA TRP A 134 10.94 3.43 10.54
C TRP A 134 11.45 4.57 9.62
N ARG A 135 12.73 4.43 9.25
CA ARG A 135 13.39 5.06 8.09
C ARG A 135 12.92 4.36 6.81
N PRO A 136 13.13 4.93 5.61
CA PRO A 136 12.99 4.20 4.35
C PRO A 136 13.93 3.00 4.39
N ASN A 137 13.40 1.85 4.79
CA ASN A 137 14.13 0.62 4.77
C ASN A 137 13.81 -0.01 3.42
N VAL A 138 14.84 -0.16 2.57
CA VAL A 138 14.85 -1.30 1.66
C VAL A 138 14.90 -2.52 2.58
N VAL A 139 13.74 -3.06 2.95
CA VAL A 139 13.69 -4.34 3.66
C VAL A 139 13.77 -5.40 2.57
N THR A 140 14.89 -6.11 2.54
CA THR A 140 14.92 -7.43 1.92
C THR A 140 14.22 -8.35 2.91
N LEU A 141 13.03 -8.84 2.55
CA LEU A 141 12.29 -9.80 3.37
C LEU A 141 12.94 -11.18 3.19
N ASN A 142 14.02 -11.45 3.94
CA ASN A 142 14.71 -12.75 3.95
C ASN A 142 13.99 -13.78 4.83
#